data_AF-A0ABC8TGJ7-F1
#
_entry.id   AF-A0ABC8TGJ7-F1
#
_cell.length_a   1.000
_cell.length_b   1.000
_cell.length_c   1.000
_cell.angle_alpha   90.00
_cell.angle_beta   90.00
_cell.angle_gamma   90.00
#
_symmetry.space_group_name_H-M   'P 1'
#
loop_
_entity.id
_entity.type
_entity.pdbx_description
1 polymer ?
#
loop_
_entity_poly.entity_id
_entity_poly.type
_entity_poly.pdbx_seq_one_letter_code
_entity_poly.pdbx_strand_id
1 'polypeptide(L)' 'MHVIASDGLWDVVSNEEVVSIIRDTVKEPGMCSKRLATEAAERGGKDNITAIVVFLRPVSTAERIY' A
#
# COMPACT_ATOMS: atom_id res chain seq x y z
N MET A 1 2.72 -4.14 10.57
CA MET A 1 2.55 -3.87 9.14
C MET A 1 3.85 -3.26 8.68
N HIS A 2 4.48 -3.84 7.67
CA HIS A 2 5.72 -3.35 7.09
C HIS A 2 5.47 -3.13 5.61
N VAL A 3 5.98 -2.03 5.08
CA VAL A 3 5.88 -1.69 3.66
C VAL A 3 7.29 -1.64 3.11
N ILE A 4 7.51 -2.38 2.04
CA ILE A 4 8.77 -2.43 1.32
C ILE A 4 8.44 -1.94 -0.08
N ALA A 5 9.13 -0.91 -0.56
CA ALA A 5 8.90 -0.39 -1.89
C ALA A 5 10.19 0.13 -2.51
N SER A 6 10.20 0.28 -3.84
CA SER A 6 11.29 0.94 -4.55
C SER A 6 11.30 2.44 -4.23
N ASP A 7 12.47 3.06 -4.44
CA ASP A 7 12.69 4.50 -4.43
C ASP A 7 11.62 5.26 -5.22
N GLY A 8 11.21 4.76 -6.37
CA GLY A 8 10.13 5.35 -7.17
C GLY A 8 8.77 5.47 -6.46
N LEU A 9 8.50 4.70 -5.40
CA LEU A 9 7.34 4.91 -4.53
C LEU A 9 7.62 6.02 -3.48
N TRP A 10 8.75 5.92 -2.80
CA TRP A 10 9.09 6.81 -1.67
C TRP A 10 9.42 8.24 -2.10
N ASP A 11 9.82 8.44 -3.36
CA ASP A 11 10.06 9.76 -3.94
C ASP A 11 8.76 10.59 -4.10
N VAL A 12 7.61 9.92 -4.19
CA VAL A 12 6.32 10.55 -4.45
C VAL A 12 5.28 10.33 -3.35
N VAL A 13 5.48 9.35 -2.47
CA VAL A 13 4.58 9.05 -1.34
C VAL A 13 5.35 9.05 -0.02
N SER A 14 4.87 9.82 0.95
CA SER A 14 5.48 9.89 2.29
C SER A 14 5.06 8.72 3.18
N ASN A 15 5.88 8.38 4.18
CA ASN A 15 5.58 7.33 5.18
C ASN A 15 4.19 7.45 5.81
N GLU A 16 3.76 8.67 6.14
CA GLU A 16 2.44 8.93 6.74
C GLU A 16 1.29 8.66 5.77
N GLU A 17 1.46 9.03 4.50
CA GLU A 17 0.49 8.77 3.44
C GLU A 17 0.36 7.28 3.18
N VAL A 18 1.48 6.57 3.14
CA VAL A 18 1.48 5.10 3.01
C VAL A 18 0.65 4.46 4.13
N VAL A 19 0.84 4.91 5.37
CA VAL A 19 0.07 4.41 6.52
C VAL A 19 -1.40 4.80 6.41
N SER A 20 -1.72 6.01 5.95
CA SER A 20 -3.10 6.46 5.75
C SER A 20 -3.83 5.65 4.68
N ILE A 21 -3.22 5.48 3.51
CA ILE A 21 -3.76 4.71 2.37
C ILE A 21 -4.03 3.28 2.80
N ILE A 22 -3.07 2.66 3.50
CA ILE A 22 -3.26 1.30 3.99
C ILE A 22 -4.36 1.27 5.05
N ARG A 23 -4.40 2.17 6.03
CA ARG A 23 -5.47 2.20 7.04
C ARG A 23 -6.86 2.33 6.43
N ASP A 24 -7.01 3.15 5.40
CA ASP A 24 -8.28 3.30 4.66
C ASP A 24 -8.62 2.07 3.80
N THR A 25 -7.61 1.30 3.40
CA THR A 25 -7.73 0.18 2.46
C THR A 25 -7.56 -1.19 3.13
N VAL A 26 -7.34 -1.23 4.46
CA VAL A 26 -7.06 -2.42 5.29
C VAL A 26 -8.15 -3.50 5.19
N LYS A 27 -9.28 -3.20 4.55
CA LYS A 27 -10.29 -4.19 4.17
C LYS A 27 -9.72 -5.32 3.31
N GLU A 28 -8.77 -5.04 2.43
CA GLU A 28 -8.19 -6.08 1.59
C GLU A 28 -6.68 -5.83 1.39
N PRO A 29 -5.81 -6.74 1.87
CA PRO A 29 -4.36 -6.59 1.76
C PRO A 29 -3.88 -6.37 0.32
N GLY A 30 -4.50 -7.06 -0.64
CA GLY A 30 -4.17 -6.94 -2.07
C GLY A 30 -4.58 -5.58 -2.66
N MET A 31 -5.63 -4.95 -2.12
CA MET A 31 -6.03 -3.61 -2.55
C MET A 31 -5.06 -2.55 -2.01
N CYS A 32 -4.47 -2.76 -0.83
CA CYS A 32 -3.52 -1.82 -0.23
C CYS A 32 -2.29 -1.58 -1.11
N SER A 33 -1.64 -2.65 -1.57
CA SER A 33 -0.47 -2.56 -2.45
C SER A 33 -0.83 -1.96 -3.81
N LYS A 34 -1.99 -2.33 -4.37
CA LYS A 34 -2.47 -1.77 -5.63
C LYS A 34 -2.70 -0.26 -5.52
N ARG A 35 -3.36 0.18 -4.45
CA ARG A 35 -3.66 1.60 -4.21
C ARG A 35 -2.39 2.43 -4.03
N LEU A 36 -1.40 1.90 -3.30
CA LEU A 36 -0.09 2.54 -3.18
C LEU A 36 0.63 2.69 -4.52
N ALA A 37 0.63 1.64 -5.34
CA ALA A 37 1.23 1.68 -6.66
C ALA A 37 0.51 2.67 -7.59
N THR A 38 -0.83 2.71 -7.55
CA THR A 38 -1.64 3.68 -8.29
C THR A 38 -1.35 5.11 -7.85
N GLU A 39 -1.32 5.39 -6.55
CA GLU A 39 -1.05 6.72 -6.00
C GLU A 39 0.33 7.23 -6.45
N ALA A 40 1.35 6.39 -6.39
CA ALA A 40 2.69 6.75 -6.86
C ALA A 40 2.75 6.93 -8.38
N ALA A 41 1.98 6.14 -9.14
CA ALA A 41 1.91 6.27 -10.60
C ALA A 41 1.20 7.56 -11.02
N GLU A 42 0.10 7.92 -10.35
CA GLU A 42 -0.64 9.16 -10.60
C GLU A 42 0.18 10.41 -10.28
N ARG A 43 1.06 10.33 -9.28
CA ARG A 43 1.99 11.41 -8.92
C ARG A 43 3.17 11.57 -9.89
N GLY A 44 3.24 10.74 -10.93
CA GLY A 44 4.22 10.88 -12.01
C GLY A 44 5.53 10.16 -11.76
N GLY A 45 5.51 9.04 -11.02
CA GLY A 45 6.66 8.17 -10.89
C GLY A 45 7.21 7.78 -12.26
N LYS A 46 8.42 8.24 -12.57
CA LYS A 46 9.10 8.01 -13.86
C LYS A 46 9.71 6.61 -13.99
N ASP A 47 9.78 5.86 -12.88
CA ASP A 47 10.45 4.56 -12.77
C ASP A 47 9.48 3.41 -12.46
N ASN A 48 9.96 2.17 -12.50
CA ASN A 48 9.19 0.99 -12.14
C ASN A 48 8.82 1.01 -10.64
N ILE A 49 7.58 1.39 -10.34
CA ILE A 49 7.02 1.39 -8.99
C ILE A 49 6.73 -0.05 -8.57
N THR A 50 7.42 -0.53 -7.53
CA THR A 50 7.14 -1.84 -6.90
C THR A 50 6.91 -1.63 -5.41
N ALA A 51 5.80 -2.14 -4.87
CA ALA A 51 5.49 -2.07 -3.44
C ALA A 51 4.91 -3.39 -2.91
N ILE A 52 5.40 -3.80 -1.75
CA ILE A 52 5.03 -5.02 -1.03
C ILE A 52 4.57 -4.60 0.37
N VAL A 53 3.33 -4.96 0.71
CA VAL A 53 2.75 -4.71 2.03
C VAL A 53 2.67 -6.02 2.80
N VAL A 54 3.35 -6.08 3.94
CA VAL A 54 3.42 -7.26 4.81
C VAL A 54 2.67 -6.98 6.11
N PHE A 55 1.63 -7.78 6.36
CA PHE A 55 0.88 -7.73 7.60
C PHE A 55 1.38 -8.81 8.58
N LEU A 56 2.21 -8.39 9.54
CA LEU A 56 2.78 -9.28 10.58
C LEU A 56 1.76 -9.76 11.63
N ARG A 57 0.60 -9.10 11.71
CA ARG A 57 -0.53 -9.54 12.52
C ARG A 57 -1.65 -9.92 11.55
N PRO A 58 -2.47 -10.93 11.87
CA PRO A 58 -3.67 -11.19 11.08
C PRO A 58 -4.44 -9.88 10.99
N VAL A 59 -4.55 -9.35 9.78
CA VAL A 59 -5.49 -8.28 9.48
C VAL A 59 -6.83 -8.96 9.64
N SER A 60 -7.51 -8.68 10.75
CA SER A 60 -8.86 -9.12 10.98
C SER A 60 -9.77 -8.38 9.99
N THR A 61 -9.69 -8.75 8.72
CA THR A 61 -10.65 -8.34 7.70
C THR A 61 -11.29 -9.53 6.99
N ALA A 62 -11.68 -10.52 7.77
CA ALA A 62 -12.65 -11.48 7.30
C ALA A 62 -13.89 -11.36 8.19
N GLU A 63 -14.73 -10.35 7.93
CA GLU A 63 -16.15 -10.69 7.82
C GLU A 63 -16.22 -11.71 6.68
N ARG A 64 -16.13 -12.99 7.06
CA ARG A 64 -16.45 -14.09 6.18
C ARG A 64 -17.97 -14.06 6.04
N ILE A 65 -18.46 -13.21 5.14
CA ILE A 65 -19.86 -13.24 4.74
C ILE A 65 -20.03 -14.55 3.98
N TYR A 66 -20.70 -15.52 4.61
CA TYR A 66 -21.23 -16.71 3.97
C TYR A 66 -22.59 -16.35 3.34
#